data_AF-A0ABD4SBB5-F1
#
_entry.id   AF-A0ABD4SBB5-F1
#
_cell.length_a   1.000
_cell.length_b   1.000
_cell.length_c   1.000
_cell.angle_alpha   90.00
_cell.angle_beta   90.00
_cell.angle_gamma   90.00
#
_symmetry.space_group_name_H-M   'P 1'
#
loop_
_entity.id
_entity.type
_entity.pdbx_description
1 polymer ?
#
loop_
_entity_poly.entity_id
_entity_poly.type
_entity_poly.pdbx_seq_one_letter_code
_entity_poly.pdbx_strand_id
1 'polypeptide(L)'
;MSEKSEQMKTSEAAQALGVSENTLRKYSQAVEKAASPAYFPRVKNTRRYRPEDLTVLKQMQDLVKAGQKVDQAAQELFAGEREEAPVKTAREDQLEAALAAKDQEIAELKEQLAQLTAAKAAEKPEAALEPAADVLDLPDFDDGFLEDEPVTPEQKRAQVVADMAKSDQEVHKELLSRAQENAAKGARTYRTLADMQLAPKKTPWWKKIFK
;
A
#
# COMPACT_ATOMS: atom_id res chain seq x y z
N MET A 1 -12.73 -17.18 44.51
CA MET A 1 -11.35 -17.35 45.06
C MET A 1 -10.37 -17.04 43.95
N SER A 2 -9.22 -16.45 44.28
CA SER A 2 -8.38 -15.61 43.43
C SER A 2 -7.63 -16.30 42.27
N GLU A 3 -8.01 -16.03 41.02
CA GLU A 3 -7.18 -16.38 39.84
C GLU A 3 -6.08 -15.33 39.55
N LYS A 4 -6.18 -14.13 40.15
CA LYS A 4 -5.20 -13.04 39.96
C LYS A 4 -3.91 -13.21 40.76
N SER A 5 -3.85 -14.15 41.71
CA SER A 5 -2.71 -14.30 42.63
C SER A 5 -1.58 -15.18 42.12
N GLU A 6 -1.75 -15.92 41.02
CA GLU A 6 -0.72 -16.86 40.53
C GLU A 6 0.03 -16.38 39.29
N GLN A 7 -0.33 -15.20 38.77
CA GLN A 7 0.36 -14.62 37.62
C GLN A 7 1.68 -13.97 38.04
N MET A 8 2.78 -14.62 37.68
CA MET A 8 4.13 -14.16 37.99
C MET A 8 4.58 -13.06 37.02
N LYS A 9 5.37 -12.13 37.54
CA LYS A 9 6.08 -11.14 36.69
C LYS A 9 7.21 -11.82 35.92
N THR A 10 7.74 -11.14 34.90
CA THR A 10 8.92 -11.61 34.14
C THR A 10 10.11 -11.94 35.05
N SER A 11 10.34 -11.14 36.08
CA SER A 11 11.44 -11.33 37.04
C SER A 11 11.26 -12.61 37.86
N GLU A 12 10.07 -12.81 38.41
CA GLU A 12 9.71 -13.96 39.25
C GLU A 12 9.72 -15.26 38.42
N ALA A 13 9.12 -15.23 37.23
CA ALA A 13 9.13 -16.37 36.30
C ALA A 13 10.54 -16.75 35.85
N ALA A 14 11.40 -15.75 35.60
CA ALA A 14 12.79 -15.99 35.20
C ALA A 14 13.59 -16.65 36.32
N GLN A 15 13.38 -16.21 37.56
CA GLN A 15 13.97 -16.83 38.75
C GLN A 15 13.48 -18.27 38.95
N ALA A 16 12.18 -18.52 38.81
CA ALA A 16 11.60 -19.86 38.93
C ALA A 16 12.16 -20.86 37.89
N LEU A 17 12.46 -20.38 36.68
CA LEU A 17 13.04 -21.19 35.60
C LEU A 17 14.58 -21.23 35.62
N GLY A 18 15.23 -20.47 36.51
CA GLY A 18 16.70 -20.39 36.59
C GLY A 18 17.35 -19.79 35.33
N VAL A 19 16.68 -18.84 34.66
CA VAL A 19 17.17 -18.17 33.45
C VAL A 19 17.20 -16.66 33.59
N SER A 20 17.96 -15.97 32.73
CA SER A 20 17.93 -14.51 32.69
C SER A 20 16.59 -13.98 32.17
N GLU A 21 16.17 -12.80 32.62
CA GLU A 21 14.95 -12.16 32.11
C GLU A 21 14.98 -11.96 30.59
N ASN A 22 16.15 -11.71 30.01
CA ASN A 22 16.31 -11.55 28.57
C ASN A 22 16.07 -12.88 27.84
N THR A 23 16.57 -13.98 28.37
CA THR A 23 16.33 -15.33 27.83
C THR A 23 14.84 -15.66 27.89
N LEU A 24 14.18 -15.41 29.02
CA LEU A 24 12.73 -15.58 29.16
C LEU A 24 11.95 -14.72 28.15
N ARG A 25 12.43 -13.50 27.89
CA ARG A 25 11.80 -12.58 26.92
C ARG A 25 11.92 -13.10 25.49
N LYS A 26 13.04 -13.75 25.12
CA LYS A 26 13.22 -14.43 23.83
C LYS A 26 12.32 -15.66 23.72
N TYR A 27 12.29 -16.46 24.77
CA TYR A 27 11.45 -17.66 24.86
C TYR A 27 9.96 -17.32 24.72
N SER A 28 9.48 -16.35 25.48
CA SER A 28 8.09 -15.86 25.36
C SER A 28 7.77 -15.30 23.98
N GLN A 29 8.70 -14.60 23.31
CA GLN A 29 8.48 -14.14 21.93
C GLN A 29 8.36 -15.31 20.94
N ALA A 30 9.15 -16.37 21.10
CA ALA A 30 9.06 -17.54 20.23
C ALA A 30 7.71 -18.26 20.41
N VAL A 31 7.25 -18.39 21.66
CA VAL A 31 5.93 -18.94 21.97
C VAL A 31 4.80 -18.07 21.39
N GLU A 32 4.87 -16.74 21.53
CA GLU A 32 3.88 -15.82 20.93
C GLU A 32 3.82 -15.91 19.40
N LYS A 33 4.94 -16.23 18.75
CA LYS A 33 4.99 -16.44 17.29
C LYS A 33 4.45 -17.81 16.87
N ALA A 34 4.69 -18.84 17.67
CA ALA A 34 4.31 -20.21 17.35
C ALA A 34 2.83 -20.49 17.65
N ALA A 35 2.31 -19.98 18.77
CA ALA A 35 0.95 -20.19 19.23
C ALA A 35 0.04 -19.01 18.85
N SER A 36 0.06 -17.94 19.65
CA SER A 36 -0.71 -16.73 19.39
C SER A 36 -0.06 -15.47 19.97
N PRO A 37 -0.25 -14.28 19.35
CA PRO A 37 0.31 -13.03 19.85
C PRO A 37 -0.16 -12.63 21.26
N ALA A 38 -1.31 -13.16 21.69
CA ALA A 38 -1.93 -12.89 22.99
C ALA A 38 -1.81 -14.06 23.98
N TYR A 39 -0.93 -15.03 23.70
CA TYR A 39 -0.74 -16.22 24.54
C TYR A 39 -0.49 -15.86 26.01
N PHE A 40 0.45 -14.93 26.26
CA PHE A 40 0.70 -14.43 27.62
C PHE A 40 -0.18 -13.22 27.94
N PRO A 41 -0.97 -13.23 29.04
CA PRO A 41 -1.71 -12.06 29.47
C PRO A 41 -0.77 -10.91 29.78
N ARG A 42 -1.18 -9.69 29.44
CA ARG A 42 -0.37 -8.48 29.64
C ARG A 42 -1.04 -7.51 30.60
N VAL A 43 -0.26 -6.96 31.53
CA VAL A 43 -0.66 -5.86 32.41
C VAL A 43 0.28 -4.70 32.16
N LYS A 44 -0.24 -3.55 31.71
CA LYS A 44 0.57 -2.36 31.34
C LYS A 44 1.73 -2.73 30.41
N ASN A 45 1.44 -3.49 29.35
CA ASN A 45 2.40 -4.02 28.37
C ASN A 45 3.48 -4.98 28.92
N THR A 46 3.40 -5.37 30.20
CA THR A 46 4.30 -6.38 30.78
C THR A 46 3.61 -7.74 30.78
N ARG A 47 4.31 -8.77 30.30
CA ARG A 47 3.83 -10.16 30.31
C ARG A 47 3.63 -10.64 31.74
N ARG A 48 2.60 -11.47 31.92
CA ARG A 48 2.29 -12.19 33.14
C ARG A 48 2.24 -13.66 32.79
N TYR A 49 2.96 -14.46 33.57
CA TYR A 49 3.10 -15.89 33.34
C TYR A 49 2.24 -16.64 34.33
N ARG A 50 1.43 -17.56 33.83
CA ARG A 50 0.72 -18.56 34.62
C ARG A 50 1.69 -19.68 35.03
N PRO A 51 1.38 -20.46 36.07
CA PRO A 51 2.19 -21.63 36.42
C PRO A 51 2.28 -22.65 35.25
N GLU A 52 1.20 -22.80 34.48
CA GLU A 52 1.14 -23.63 33.27
C GLU A 52 2.14 -23.15 32.20
N ASP A 53 2.28 -21.84 32.02
CA ASP A 53 3.24 -21.28 31.06
C ASP A 53 4.68 -21.67 31.39
N LEU A 54 5.00 -21.80 32.68
CA LEU A 54 6.35 -22.16 33.12
C LEU A 54 6.70 -23.60 32.76
N THR A 55 5.74 -24.53 32.77
CA THR A 55 6.00 -25.92 32.41
C THR A 55 6.32 -26.03 30.92
N VAL A 56 5.57 -25.33 30.07
CA VAL A 56 5.82 -25.26 28.63
C VAL A 56 7.16 -24.59 28.34
N LEU A 57 7.45 -23.47 28.99
CA LEU A 57 8.74 -22.77 28.83
C LEU A 57 9.92 -23.62 29.29
N LYS A 58 9.73 -24.49 30.29
CA LYS A 58 10.75 -25.44 30.75
C LYS A 58 10.97 -26.56 29.73
N GLN A 59 9.92 -27.15 29.18
CA GLN A 59 10.02 -28.12 28.08
C GLN A 59 10.78 -27.53 26.89
N MET A 60 10.44 -26.29 26.51
CA MET A 60 11.13 -25.58 25.44
C MET A 60 12.60 -25.32 25.77
N GLN A 61 12.91 -24.98 27.03
CA GLN A 61 14.29 -24.81 27.48
C GLN A 61 15.08 -26.11 27.34
N ASP A 62 14.49 -27.25 27.67
CA ASP A 62 15.17 -28.55 27.58
C ASP A 62 15.43 -28.96 26.12
N LEU A 63 14.50 -28.66 25.21
CA LEU A 63 14.70 -28.78 23.76
C LEU A 63 15.84 -27.88 23.24
N VAL A 64 15.90 -26.63 23.70
CA VAL A 64 16.97 -25.71 23.32
C VAL A 64 18.32 -26.17 23.87
N LYS A 65 18.36 -26.73 25.09
CA LYS A 65 19.57 -27.35 25.66
C LYS A 65 20.01 -28.58 24.87
N ALA A 66 19.08 -29.32 24.27
CA ALA A 66 19.38 -30.43 23.37
C ALA A 66 19.93 -29.96 22.00
N GLY A 67 20.05 -28.65 21.77
CA GLY A 67 20.68 -28.06 20.58
C GLY A 67 19.69 -27.55 19.53
N GLN A 68 18.38 -27.60 19.80
CA GLN A 68 17.40 -27.02 18.89
C GLN A 68 17.40 -25.48 18.94
N LYS A 69 17.02 -24.85 17.83
CA LYS A 69 16.80 -23.40 17.80
C LYS A 69 15.52 -23.06 18.57
N VAL A 70 15.53 -21.93 19.26
CA VAL A 70 14.39 -21.48 20.09
C VAL A 70 13.07 -21.42 19.32
N ASP A 71 13.09 -20.90 18.09
CA ASP A 71 11.89 -20.80 17.26
C ASP A 71 11.38 -22.19 16.82
N GLN A 72 12.29 -23.15 16.57
CA GLN A 72 11.92 -24.52 16.19
C GLN A 72 11.34 -25.27 17.38
N ALA A 73 11.98 -25.17 18.55
CA ALA A 73 11.48 -25.79 19.78
C ALA A 73 10.08 -25.27 20.15
N ALA A 74 9.82 -23.98 19.97
CA ALA A 74 8.48 -23.41 20.15
C ALA A 74 7.48 -23.98 19.12
N GLN A 75 7.87 -24.05 17.84
CA GLN A 75 7.00 -24.62 16.80
C GLN A 75 6.68 -26.09 17.06
N GLU A 76 7.64 -26.90 17.50
CA GLU A 76 7.42 -28.32 17.78
C GLU A 76 6.43 -28.53 18.93
N LEU A 77 6.54 -27.75 20.00
CA LEU A 77 5.63 -27.83 21.14
C LEU A 77 4.19 -27.41 20.77
N PHE A 78 4.05 -26.41 19.91
CA PHE A 78 2.75 -25.85 19.52
C PHE A 78 2.25 -26.36 18.17
N ALA A 79 3.00 -27.23 17.47
CA ALA A 79 2.61 -27.79 16.19
C ALA A 79 1.38 -28.71 16.31
N GLY A 80 1.22 -29.39 17.45
CA GLY A 80 0.07 -30.27 17.72
C GLY A 80 -1.22 -29.50 18.07
N GLU A 81 -1.11 -28.29 18.64
CA GLU A 81 -2.27 -27.39 18.84
C GLU A 81 -2.69 -26.69 17.53
N ARG A 82 -1.93 -26.90 16.46
CA ARG A 82 -2.12 -26.29 15.14
C ARG A 82 -2.96 -27.17 14.20
N GLU A 83 -3.77 -28.07 14.74
CA GLU A 83 -4.92 -28.62 14.02
C GLU A 83 -6.13 -27.68 14.18
N GLU A 84 -6.03 -26.43 13.70
CA GLU A 84 -7.13 -25.70 13.04
C GLU A 84 -6.57 -24.51 12.24
N ALA A 85 -6.92 -24.53 10.96
CA ALA A 85 -6.79 -23.50 9.93
C ALA A 85 -5.36 -23.08 9.47
N PRO A 86 -4.96 -23.38 8.21
CA PRO A 86 -4.03 -22.49 7.53
C PRO A 86 -4.71 -21.13 7.51
N VAL A 87 -4.16 -20.16 8.24
CA VAL A 87 -4.59 -18.77 8.14
C VAL A 87 -4.17 -18.31 6.75
N LYS A 88 -5.02 -18.61 5.75
CA LYS A 88 -5.11 -17.79 4.55
C LYS A 88 -5.29 -16.39 5.07
N THR A 89 -4.24 -15.59 4.95
CA THR A 89 -4.31 -14.22 5.44
C THR A 89 -5.38 -13.51 4.61
N ALA A 90 -6.16 -12.59 5.20
CA ALA A 90 -7.12 -11.78 4.42
C ALA A 90 -6.46 -11.09 3.20
N ARG A 91 -5.13 -10.97 3.22
CA ARG A 91 -4.30 -10.51 2.13
C ARG A 91 -4.22 -11.51 0.96
N GLU A 92 -4.15 -12.81 1.22
CA GLU A 92 -4.13 -13.85 0.18
C GLU A 92 -5.49 -13.94 -0.53
N ASP A 93 -6.60 -13.88 0.21
CA ASP A 93 -7.94 -13.83 -0.39
C ASP A 93 -8.15 -12.53 -1.22
N GLN A 94 -7.61 -11.40 -0.74
CA GLN A 94 -7.61 -10.15 -1.51
C GLN A 94 -6.73 -10.22 -2.77
N LEU A 95 -5.61 -10.95 -2.72
CA LEU A 95 -4.74 -11.15 -3.87
C LEU A 95 -5.38 -12.10 -4.89
N GLU A 96 -6.03 -13.17 -4.45
CA GLU A 96 -6.79 -14.09 -5.32
C GLU A 96 -7.95 -13.36 -6.01
N ALA A 97 -8.71 -12.55 -5.26
CA ALA A 97 -9.79 -11.73 -5.83
C ALA A 97 -9.26 -10.67 -6.82
N ALA A 98 -8.12 -10.03 -6.52
CA ALA A 98 -7.51 -9.05 -7.42
C ALA A 98 -6.96 -9.70 -8.70
N LEU A 99 -6.41 -10.92 -8.61
CA LEU A 99 -5.98 -11.68 -9.79
C LEU A 99 -7.16 -12.07 -10.67
N ALA A 100 -8.25 -12.59 -10.07
CA ALA A 100 -9.46 -12.93 -10.83
C ALA A 100 -10.08 -11.72 -11.53
N ALA A 101 -10.11 -10.55 -10.88
CA ALA A 101 -10.58 -9.31 -11.50
C ALA A 101 -9.68 -8.85 -12.66
N LYS A 102 -8.36 -9.02 -12.52
CA LYS A 102 -7.40 -8.68 -13.59
C LYS A 102 -7.51 -9.61 -14.79
N ASP A 103 -7.78 -10.89 -14.57
CA ASP A 103 -7.98 -11.85 -15.66
C ASP A 103 -9.25 -11.56 -16.46
N GLN A 104 -10.32 -11.09 -15.80
CA GLN A 104 -11.54 -10.62 -16.47
C GLN A 104 -11.27 -9.39 -17.35
N GLU A 105 -10.58 -8.37 -16.82
CA GLU A 105 -10.20 -7.16 -17.55
C GLU A 105 -9.34 -7.49 -18.79
N ILE A 106 -8.42 -8.45 -18.68
CA ILE A 106 -7.60 -8.92 -19.80
C ILE A 106 -8.47 -9.62 -20.87
N ALA A 107 -9.48 -10.39 -20.47
CA ALA A 107 -10.37 -11.05 -21.42
C ALA A 107 -11.22 -10.02 -22.21
N GLU A 108 -11.78 -9.03 -21.52
CA GLU A 108 -12.57 -7.95 -22.14
C GLU A 108 -11.73 -7.10 -23.11
N LEU A 109 -10.51 -6.73 -22.72
CA LEU A 109 -9.60 -5.97 -23.61
C LEU A 109 -9.20 -6.79 -24.85
N LYS A 110 -9.01 -8.10 -24.72
CA LYS A 110 -8.73 -8.98 -25.87
C LYS A 110 -9.93 -9.03 -26.83
N GLU A 111 -11.15 -9.05 -26.30
CA GLU A 111 -12.36 -9.05 -27.12
C GLU A 111 -12.54 -7.73 -27.87
N GLN A 112 -12.33 -6.59 -27.20
CA GLN A 112 -12.35 -5.27 -27.84
C GLN A 112 -11.30 -5.14 -28.95
N LEU A 113 -10.08 -5.66 -28.74
CA LEU A 113 -9.04 -5.70 -29.78
C LEU A 113 -9.45 -6.59 -30.96
N ALA A 114 -10.11 -7.73 -30.71
CA ALA A 114 -10.62 -8.59 -31.77
C ALA A 114 -11.72 -7.90 -32.59
N GLN A 115 -12.62 -7.16 -31.93
CA GLN A 115 -13.68 -6.39 -32.59
C GLN A 115 -13.12 -5.23 -33.41
N LEU A 116 -12.14 -4.48 -32.88
CA LEU A 116 -11.49 -3.38 -33.61
C LEU A 116 -10.66 -3.86 -34.81
N THR A 117 -9.98 -5.01 -34.68
CA THR A 117 -9.25 -5.60 -35.81
C THR A 117 -10.21 -6.14 -36.88
N ALA A 118 -11.36 -6.71 -36.49
CA ALA A 118 -12.40 -7.11 -37.42
C ALA A 118 -13.08 -5.92 -38.13
N ALA A 119 -13.38 -4.84 -37.40
CA ALA A 119 -13.95 -3.61 -37.96
C ALA A 119 -12.97 -2.93 -38.93
N LYS A 120 -11.68 -2.85 -38.57
CA LYS A 120 -10.64 -2.29 -39.44
C LYS A 120 -10.33 -3.17 -40.66
N ALA A 121 -10.60 -4.47 -40.59
CA ALA A 121 -10.51 -5.37 -41.75
C ALA A 121 -11.74 -5.28 -42.67
N ALA A 122 -12.89 -4.81 -42.15
CA ALA A 122 -14.11 -4.59 -42.92
C ALA A 122 -14.11 -3.24 -43.66
N GLU A 123 -13.36 -2.23 -43.19
CA GLU A 123 -13.18 -0.95 -43.90
C GLU A 123 -12.04 -1.02 -44.93
N LYS A 124 -12.37 -1.56 -46.10
CA LYS A 124 -11.69 -1.26 -47.37
C LYS A 124 -12.15 0.15 -47.82
N PRO A 125 -11.27 1.02 -48.35
CA PRO A 125 -11.55 2.45 -48.42
C PRO A 125 -12.39 2.80 -49.66
N GLU A 126 -13.71 2.74 -49.55
CA GLU A 126 -14.61 3.38 -50.51
C GLU A 126 -15.88 3.83 -49.78
N ALA A 127 -16.05 5.14 -49.58
CA ALA A 127 -17.26 5.88 -49.94
C ALA A 127 -17.22 7.30 -49.35
N ALA A 128 -17.59 8.24 -50.21
CA ALA A 128 -17.68 9.67 -49.97
C ALA A 128 -18.62 10.02 -48.80
N LEU A 129 -18.19 10.96 -47.97
CA LEU A 129 -18.98 11.61 -46.93
C LEU A 129 -19.88 12.68 -47.58
N GLU A 130 -21.20 12.50 -47.54
CA GLU A 130 -22.14 13.62 -47.60
C GLU A 130 -22.38 14.15 -46.17
N PRO A 131 -22.52 15.48 -45.97
CA PRO A 131 -22.71 16.05 -44.64
C PRO A 131 -24.18 15.88 -44.20
N ALA A 132 -24.42 14.98 -43.24
CA ALA A 132 -25.70 14.89 -42.55
C ALA A 132 -25.91 16.13 -41.68
N ALA A 133 -26.97 16.87 -41.99
CA ALA A 133 -27.46 18.00 -41.22
C ALA A 133 -28.24 17.48 -40.00
N ASP A 134 -27.54 17.23 -38.90
CA ASP A 134 -28.16 17.04 -37.58
C ASP A 134 -27.33 17.80 -36.54
N VAL A 135 -27.67 19.08 -36.37
CA VAL A 135 -27.21 19.90 -35.26
C VAL A 135 -27.99 19.44 -34.03
N LEU A 136 -27.41 18.53 -33.27
CA LEU A 136 -27.84 18.20 -31.91
C LEU A 136 -27.76 19.47 -31.05
N ASP A 137 -28.91 19.91 -30.53
CA ASP A 137 -29.02 20.96 -29.51
C ASP A 137 -28.19 20.54 -28.28
N LEU A 138 -27.06 21.20 -28.07
CA LEU A 138 -26.27 21.01 -26.86
C LEU A 138 -26.98 21.69 -25.68
N PRO A 139 -27.02 21.08 -24.48
CA PRO A 139 -27.49 21.77 -23.29
C PRO A 139 -26.56 22.93 -22.96
N ASP A 140 -27.14 24.10 -22.67
CA ASP A 140 -26.41 25.26 -22.14
C ASP A 140 -25.73 24.88 -20.82
N PHE A 141 -24.42 24.71 -20.85
CA PHE A 141 -23.61 24.54 -19.65
C PHE A 141 -23.49 25.90 -18.98
N ASP A 142 -24.18 26.04 -17.84
CA ASP A 142 -24.02 27.14 -16.90
C ASP A 142 -22.55 27.23 -16.47
N ASP A 143 -21.98 28.45 -16.52
CA ASP A 143 -20.58 28.83 -16.28
C ASP A 143 -20.17 28.60 -14.82
N GLY A 144 -20.21 27.35 -14.39
CA GLY A 144 -19.73 26.90 -13.09
C GLY A 144 -18.32 26.38 -13.25
N PHE A 145 -17.36 27.13 -12.69
CA PHE A 145 -16.02 26.68 -12.30
C PHE A 145 -14.88 27.03 -13.26
N LEU A 146 -14.32 28.23 -13.15
CA LEU A 146 -12.86 28.46 -13.14
C LEU A 146 -12.58 29.92 -12.75
N GLU A 147 -11.90 30.12 -11.60
CA GLU A 147 -11.28 31.39 -11.23
C GLU A 147 -10.05 31.62 -12.14
N ASP A 148 -10.29 32.10 -13.37
CA ASP A 148 -9.26 32.80 -14.14
C ASP A 148 -9.73 34.25 -14.30
N GLU A 149 -8.80 35.21 -14.14
CA GLU A 149 -9.08 36.63 -14.26
C GLU A 149 -9.90 36.93 -15.53
N PRO A 150 -10.95 37.78 -15.45
CA PRO A 150 -11.88 37.94 -16.56
C PRO A 150 -11.19 38.60 -17.75
N VAL A 151 -10.75 37.77 -18.69
CA VAL A 151 -10.23 38.20 -20.00
C VAL A 151 -11.35 38.99 -20.68
N THR A 152 -11.07 40.25 -21.04
CA THR A 152 -12.10 41.11 -21.61
C THR A 152 -12.57 40.54 -22.96
N PRO A 153 -13.83 40.80 -23.37
CA PRO A 153 -14.35 40.29 -24.64
C PRO A 153 -13.53 40.76 -25.85
N GLU A 154 -12.86 41.91 -25.77
CA GLU A 154 -11.94 42.41 -26.81
C GLU A 154 -10.66 41.57 -26.90
N GLN A 155 -10.09 41.16 -25.77
CA GLN A 155 -8.91 40.30 -25.73
C GLN A 155 -9.22 38.90 -26.28
N LYS A 156 -10.39 38.34 -25.96
CA LYS A 156 -10.84 37.06 -26.53
C LYS A 156 -10.97 37.13 -28.05
N ARG A 157 -11.55 38.22 -28.58
CA ARG A 157 -11.67 38.44 -30.03
C ARG A 157 -10.30 38.56 -30.70
N ALA A 158 -9.37 39.30 -30.09
CA ALA A 158 -8.00 39.41 -30.61
C ALA A 158 -7.26 38.07 -30.63
N GLN A 159 -7.48 37.22 -29.62
CA GLN A 159 -6.89 35.89 -29.53
C GLN A 159 -7.42 34.95 -30.63
N VAL A 160 -8.74 34.96 -30.86
CA VAL A 160 -9.35 34.16 -31.95
C VAL A 160 -8.81 34.59 -33.32
N VAL A 161 -8.65 35.89 -33.57
CA VAL A 161 -8.06 36.39 -34.83
C VAL A 161 -6.61 35.94 -34.98
N ALA A 162 -5.84 35.94 -33.90
CA ALA A 162 -4.46 35.46 -33.91
C ALA A 162 -4.38 33.94 -34.12
N ASP A 163 -5.29 33.16 -33.52
CA ASP A 163 -5.35 31.71 -33.67
C ASP A 163 -5.79 31.30 -35.09
N MET A 164 -6.69 32.06 -35.73
CA MET A 164 -7.05 31.87 -37.13
C MET A 164 -5.89 32.11 -38.11
N ALA A 165 -4.86 32.86 -37.70
CA ALA A 165 -3.68 33.11 -38.52
C ALA A 165 -2.60 32.02 -38.37
N LYS A 166 -2.75 31.10 -37.42
CA LYS A 166 -1.82 29.97 -37.21
C LYS A 166 -2.10 28.87 -38.22
N SER A 167 -1.05 28.18 -38.65
CA SER A 167 -1.20 26.99 -39.50
C SER A 167 -1.71 25.79 -38.71
N ASP A 168 -2.42 24.85 -39.35
CA ASP A 168 -2.97 23.65 -38.70
C ASP A 168 -1.90 22.84 -37.92
N GLN A 169 -0.66 22.81 -38.43
CA GLN A 169 0.45 22.13 -37.79
C GLN A 169 0.91 22.83 -36.50
N GLU A 170 0.80 24.16 -36.43
CA GLU A 170 1.13 24.94 -35.25
C GLU A 170 0.05 24.79 -34.19
N VAL A 171 -1.23 24.85 -34.59
CA VAL A 171 -2.37 24.59 -33.71
C VAL A 171 -2.27 23.19 -33.10
N HIS A 172 -1.93 22.17 -33.90
CA HIS A 172 -1.75 20.81 -33.41
C HIS A 172 -0.62 20.68 -32.38
N LYS A 173 0.53 21.34 -32.60
CA LYS A 173 1.65 21.35 -31.63
C LYS A 173 1.27 22.08 -30.35
N GLU A 174 0.55 23.17 -30.45
CA GLU A 174 0.09 23.97 -29.31
C GLU A 174 -0.93 23.20 -28.47
N LEU A 175 -1.86 22.48 -29.10
CA LEU A 175 -2.79 21.58 -28.41
C LEU A 175 -2.07 20.46 -27.66
N LEU A 176 -1.08 19.82 -28.28
CA LEU A 176 -0.27 18.78 -27.61
C LEU A 176 0.53 19.36 -26.44
N SER A 177 1.14 20.53 -26.61
CA SER A 177 1.87 21.22 -25.54
C SER A 177 0.95 21.58 -24.37
N ARG A 178 -0.24 22.13 -24.67
CA ARG A 178 -1.22 22.52 -23.66
C ARG A 178 -1.80 21.31 -22.92
N ALA A 179 -2.03 20.20 -23.63
CA ALA A 179 -2.44 18.93 -23.01
C ALA A 179 -1.36 18.39 -22.06
N GLN A 180 -0.08 18.45 -22.46
CA GLN A 180 1.04 18.04 -21.62
C GLN A 180 1.20 18.93 -20.37
N GLU A 181 1.03 20.25 -20.53
CA GLU A 181 1.07 21.21 -19.42
C GLU A 181 -0.08 20.99 -18.42
N ASN A 182 -1.30 20.78 -18.90
CA ASN A 182 -2.44 20.46 -18.05
C ASN A 182 -2.26 19.12 -17.33
N ALA A 183 -1.70 18.11 -18.01
CA ALA A 183 -1.37 16.84 -17.38
C ALA A 183 -0.30 16.99 -16.28
N ALA A 184 0.71 17.84 -16.49
CA ALA A 184 1.75 18.12 -15.51
C ALA A 184 1.21 18.93 -14.31
N LYS A 185 0.33 19.91 -14.55
CA LYS A 185 -0.33 20.71 -13.50
C LYS A 185 -1.32 19.89 -12.67
N GLY A 186 -2.05 18.97 -13.31
CA GLY A 186 -2.98 18.06 -12.66
C GLY A 186 -2.31 16.85 -12.00
N ALA A 187 -1.02 16.60 -12.26
CA ALA A 187 -0.30 15.50 -11.67
C ALA A 187 -0.11 15.74 -10.17
N ARG A 188 -0.65 14.83 -9.34
CA ARG A 188 -0.44 14.84 -7.90
C ARG A 188 1.06 14.76 -7.62
N THR A 189 1.63 15.82 -7.06
CA THR A 189 3.02 15.86 -6.61
C THR A 189 3.14 15.07 -5.32
N TYR A 190 3.48 13.78 -5.44
CA TYR A 190 3.80 12.96 -4.28
C TYR A 190 5.20 13.32 -3.76
N ARG A 191 5.36 13.37 -2.43
CA ARG A 191 6.69 13.49 -1.81
C ARG A 191 7.53 12.30 -2.28
N THR A 192 8.70 12.59 -2.84
CA THR A 192 9.60 11.54 -3.32
C THR A 192 10.31 10.87 -2.15
N LEU A 193 10.88 9.68 -2.36
CA LEU A 193 11.74 9.05 -1.35
C LEU A 193 12.90 9.96 -0.93
N ALA A 194 13.40 10.81 -1.83
CA ALA A 194 14.43 11.79 -1.52
C ALA A 194 13.92 12.86 -0.53
N ASP A 195 12.67 13.29 -0.63
CA ASP A 195 12.07 14.27 0.30
C ASP A 195 11.79 13.68 1.68
N MET A 196 11.62 12.35 1.77
CA MET A 196 11.47 11.63 3.04
C MET A 196 12.81 11.28 3.70
N GLN A 197 13.93 11.43 2.99
CA GLN A 197 15.24 11.23 3.59
C GLN A 197 15.55 12.38 4.54
N LEU A 198 15.78 12.04 5.81
CA LEU A 198 16.25 13.00 6.80
C LEU A 198 17.58 13.59 6.33
N ALA A 199 17.61 14.91 6.11
CA ALA A 199 18.84 15.60 5.80
C ALA A 199 19.90 15.30 6.87
N PRO A 200 21.17 15.08 6.48
CA PRO A 200 22.23 14.78 7.44
C PRO A 200 22.31 15.91 8.47
N LYS A 201 22.38 15.54 9.76
CA LYS A 201 22.43 16.50 10.87
C LYS A 201 23.62 17.43 10.65
N LYS A 202 23.33 18.72 10.38
CA LYS A 202 24.35 19.75 10.27
C LYS A 202 25.20 19.75 11.55
N THR A 203 26.52 19.79 11.39
CA THR A 203 27.42 19.93 12.54
C THR A 203 27.07 21.20 13.29
N PRO A 204 26.77 21.13 14.59
CA PRO A 204 26.47 22.32 15.38
C PRO A 204 27.65 23.29 15.32
N TRP A 205 27.36 24.59 15.25
CA TRP A 205 28.35 25.65 15.08
C TRP A 205 29.45 25.63 16.16
N TRP A 206 29.13 25.24 17.39
CA TRP A 206 30.09 25.11 18.49
C TRP A 206 31.13 24.00 18.23
N LYS A 207 30.78 22.94 17.51
CA LYS A 207 31.71 21.84 17.19
C LYS A 207 32.75 22.23 16.13
N LYS A 208 32.58 23.38 15.46
CA LYS A 208 33.57 23.97 14.55
C LYS A 208 34.62 24.81 15.28
N ILE A 209 34.32 25.29 16.48
CA ILE A 209 35.19 26.18 17.25
C ILE A 209 36.16 25.39 18.13
N PHE A 210 35.75 24.24 18.64
CA PHE A 210 36.53 23.41 19.58
C PHE A 210 37.18 22.19 18.90
N LYS A 211 37.68 22.34 17.68
CA LYS A 211 38.36 21.26 16.94
C LYS A 211 39.86 21.53 16.82
#